data_AF-A0A0N5ATD4-F1
#
_entry.id   AF-A0A0N5ATD4-F1
#
_cell.length_a   1.000
_cell.length_b   1.000
_cell.length_c   1.000
_cell.angle_alpha   90.00
_cell.angle_beta   90.00
_cell.angle_gamma   90.00
#
_symmetry.space_group_name_H-M   'P 1'
#
loop_
_entity.id
_entity.type
_entity.pdbx_description
1 polymer ?
#
loop_
_entity_poly.entity_id
_entity_poly.type
_entity_poly.pdbx_seq_one_letter_code
_entity_poly.pdbx_strand_id
1 'polypeptide(L)'
;MLDFYVIGITPGSSSGSNFGDYNCCESPEVDVVAFTPMPQQSQSQEEEKKYFCQRCLNHGEQHPRKGHKPFCQFSNCECTDCRMVEERRKLNNLLSSRRLDPNHSASRPFNGKKIRDPKCARCSAHGNKQPLRGHKKAQCPYIDCPCHLCKLVENRRVLMARQIKLRRDQQKQRKAQTEQKKKKNDLKKNI
;
A
#
# COMPACT_ATOMS: atom_id res chain seq x y z
N MET A 1 -31.91 60.83 5.28
CA MET A 1 -31.09 60.09 4.30
C MET A 1 -31.78 58.76 4.07
N LEU A 2 -31.90 58.38 2.82
CA LEU A 2 -32.98 57.59 2.23
C LEU A 2 -33.01 56.12 2.69
N ASP A 3 -34.17 55.68 3.16
CA ASP A 3 -34.61 54.28 3.11
C ASP A 3 -34.94 53.92 1.66
N PHE A 4 -34.27 52.91 1.11
CA PHE A 4 -34.65 52.28 -0.15
C PHE A 4 -35.08 50.83 0.10
N TYR A 5 -36.32 50.59 -0.32
CA TYR A 5 -37.05 49.34 -0.39
C TYR A 5 -36.73 48.62 -1.70
N VAL A 6 -36.49 47.30 -1.68
CA VAL A 6 -36.98 46.38 -2.73
C VAL A 6 -37.30 45.01 -2.12
N ILE A 7 -38.56 44.63 -2.29
CA ILE A 7 -39.13 43.28 -2.13
C ILE A 7 -38.93 42.49 -3.44
N GLY A 8 -38.60 41.20 -3.33
CA GLY A 8 -38.58 40.23 -4.43
C GLY A 8 -39.14 38.88 -3.98
N ILE A 9 -40.12 38.37 -4.72
CA ILE A 9 -41.07 37.29 -4.42
C ILE A 9 -40.51 35.88 -4.81
N THR A 10 -41.02 34.86 -4.09
CA THR A 10 -41.01 33.35 -4.15
C THR A 10 -41.09 32.64 -5.53
N PRO A 11 -41.34 31.29 -5.66
CA PRO A 11 -40.68 30.04 -5.21
C PRO A 11 -40.50 28.98 -6.35
N GLY A 12 -39.92 27.80 -6.05
CA GLY A 12 -39.98 26.58 -6.90
C GLY A 12 -39.03 25.49 -6.37
N SER A 13 -39.46 24.41 -5.69
CA SER A 13 -40.11 23.19 -6.22
C SER A 13 -39.25 22.57 -7.35
N SER A 14 -38.77 21.32 -7.36
CA SER A 14 -39.22 20.06 -6.76
C SER A 14 -38.13 18.99 -6.95
N SER A 15 -38.16 17.95 -6.09
CA SER A 15 -37.91 16.51 -6.38
C SER A 15 -36.73 16.11 -7.28
N GLY A 16 -35.84 15.19 -6.91
CA GLY A 16 -36.05 13.98 -6.14
C GLY A 16 -35.27 12.86 -6.83
N SER A 17 -34.60 12.04 -6.03
CA SER A 17 -34.15 10.66 -6.29
C SER A 17 -33.58 10.30 -7.67
N ASN A 18 -32.31 9.86 -7.71
CA ASN A 18 -32.10 8.47 -8.10
C ASN A 18 -30.83 7.83 -7.55
N PHE A 19 -31.03 6.57 -7.20
CA PHE A 19 -30.14 5.58 -6.64
C PHE A 19 -29.10 5.19 -7.70
N GLY A 20 -27.83 5.09 -7.30
CA GLY A 20 -26.74 4.67 -8.18
C GLY A 20 -25.86 3.66 -7.47
N ASP A 21 -26.35 2.42 -7.39
CA ASP A 21 -25.57 1.23 -7.05
C ASP A 21 -24.42 1.07 -8.03
N TYR A 22 -23.17 1.08 -7.53
CA TYR A 22 -22.03 0.56 -8.27
C TYR A 22 -21.54 -0.70 -7.56
N ASN A 23 -22.30 -1.76 -7.76
CA ASN A 23 -21.85 -3.12 -7.55
C ASN A 23 -21.88 -3.80 -8.92
N CYS A 24 -20.72 -4.04 -9.53
CA CYS A 24 -20.60 -4.94 -10.67
C CYS A 24 -19.18 -5.52 -10.72
N CYS A 25 -18.96 -6.55 -9.90
CA CYS A 25 -17.89 -7.52 -10.15
C CYS A 25 -18.51 -8.68 -10.92
N GLU A 26 -18.51 -8.58 -12.24
CA GLU A 26 -18.91 -9.68 -13.12
C GLU A 26 -17.63 -10.39 -13.60
N SER A 27 -17.34 -11.53 -12.97
CA SER A 27 -16.39 -12.51 -13.49
C SER A 27 -17.11 -13.36 -14.55
N PRO A 28 -16.54 -13.56 -15.74
CA PRO A 28 -16.91 -14.70 -16.55
C PRO A 28 -16.05 -15.91 -16.16
N GLU A 29 -16.74 -17.00 -15.86
CA GLU A 29 -16.20 -18.36 -15.78
C GLU A 29 -15.85 -18.83 -17.19
N VAL A 30 -14.67 -19.45 -17.37
CA VAL A 30 -14.42 -20.40 -18.46
C VAL A 30 -13.54 -21.54 -17.96
N ASP A 31 -14.11 -22.74 -17.96
CA ASP A 31 -13.40 -24.02 -17.91
C ASP A 31 -13.16 -24.53 -19.35
N VAL A 32 -12.20 -25.47 -19.49
CA VAL A 32 -12.09 -26.57 -20.48
C VAL A 32 -10.66 -26.75 -21.07
N VAL A 33 -9.94 -27.69 -20.42
CA VAL A 33 -8.96 -28.72 -20.85
C VAL A 33 -7.93 -28.55 -22.00
N ALA A 34 -6.65 -28.66 -21.59
CA ALA A 34 -5.52 -29.50 -22.05
C ALA A 34 -5.35 -29.97 -23.51
N PHE A 35 -4.13 -29.77 -24.09
CA PHE A 35 -3.13 -30.84 -24.38
C PHE A 35 -1.77 -30.28 -24.95
N THR A 36 -0.66 -30.53 -24.23
CA THR A 36 0.78 -30.80 -24.61
C THR A 36 1.55 -30.01 -25.71
N PRO A 37 2.92 -29.96 -25.76
CA PRO A 37 3.98 -30.41 -24.83
C PRO A 37 5.00 -29.29 -24.45
N MET A 38 5.81 -29.52 -23.41
CA MET A 38 6.92 -28.65 -23.01
C MET A 38 8.24 -29.21 -23.56
N PRO A 39 9.00 -28.51 -24.42
CA PRO A 39 10.35 -28.90 -24.72
C PRO A 39 11.28 -28.48 -23.58
N GLN A 40 12.24 -29.36 -23.35
CA GLN A 40 13.33 -29.23 -22.40
C GLN A 40 14.19 -28.01 -22.77
N GLN A 41 14.69 -27.27 -21.79
CA GLN A 41 16.12 -27.22 -21.49
C GLN A 41 16.45 -26.27 -20.34
N SER A 42 17.21 -26.86 -19.42
CA SER A 42 18.18 -26.22 -18.54
C SER A 42 19.04 -25.18 -19.24
N GLN A 43 19.20 -24.00 -18.61
CA GLN A 43 20.49 -23.36 -18.37
C GLN A 43 20.32 -22.14 -17.45
N SER A 44 21.22 -22.04 -16.48
CA SER A 44 21.39 -20.96 -15.53
C SER A 44 21.65 -19.61 -16.20
N GLN A 45 20.74 -18.66 -16.02
CA GLN A 45 21.01 -17.22 -16.09
C GLN A 45 20.17 -16.57 -14.99
N GLU A 46 20.78 -15.82 -14.08
CA GLU A 46 20.03 -14.92 -13.21
C GLU A 46 19.22 -14.00 -14.14
N GLU A 47 17.88 -14.11 -14.12
CA GLU A 47 17.02 -13.14 -14.79
C GLU A 47 17.28 -11.76 -14.15
N GLU A 48 18.21 -11.00 -14.73
CA GLU A 48 18.51 -9.63 -14.35
C GLU A 48 17.20 -8.86 -14.44
N LYS A 49 16.60 -8.55 -13.28
CA LYS A 49 15.30 -7.86 -13.21
C LYS A 49 15.36 -6.58 -14.01
N LYS A 50 14.83 -6.62 -15.23
CA LYS A 50 14.87 -5.49 -16.15
C LYS A 50 13.83 -4.47 -15.72
N TYR A 51 14.30 -3.32 -15.23
CA TYR A 51 13.43 -2.22 -14.83
C TYR A 51 13.02 -1.41 -16.06
N PHE A 52 11.72 -1.12 -16.20
CA PHE A 52 11.15 -0.33 -17.28
C PHE A 52 11.02 1.15 -16.93
N CYS A 53 10.92 2.00 -17.95
CA CYS A 53 10.68 3.43 -17.82
C CYS A 53 9.25 3.69 -17.33
N GLN A 54 9.12 4.20 -16.10
CA GLN A 54 7.81 4.48 -15.50
C GLN A 54 6.95 5.47 -16.32
N ARG A 55 7.57 6.44 -17.00
CA ARG A 55 6.84 7.41 -17.83
C ARG A 55 6.18 6.71 -19.03
N CYS A 56 6.90 5.83 -19.72
CA CYS A 56 6.35 5.03 -20.82
C CYS A 56 5.26 4.06 -20.33
N LEU A 57 5.45 3.43 -19.17
CA LEU A 57 4.46 2.52 -18.62
C LEU A 57 3.11 3.20 -18.35
N ASN A 58 3.12 4.48 -17.95
CA ASN A 58 1.90 5.26 -17.74
C ASN A 58 1.12 5.51 -19.05
N HIS A 59 1.76 5.36 -20.21
CA HIS A 59 1.15 5.49 -21.53
C HIS A 59 1.02 4.15 -22.27
N GLY A 60 1.19 3.03 -21.57
CA GLY A 60 1.05 1.68 -22.14
C GLY A 60 2.29 1.16 -22.87
N GLU A 61 3.42 1.87 -22.83
CA GLU A 61 4.64 1.47 -23.54
C GLU A 61 5.72 0.89 -22.61
N GLN A 62 6.37 -0.18 -23.04
CA GLN A 62 7.41 -0.88 -22.27
C GLN A 62 8.80 -0.61 -22.84
N HIS A 63 9.44 0.46 -22.36
CA HIS A 63 10.82 0.78 -22.71
C HIS A 63 11.79 0.46 -21.56
N PRO A 64 12.94 -0.21 -21.79
CA PRO A 64 13.95 -0.45 -20.77
C PRO A 64 14.45 0.85 -20.14
N ARG A 65 14.58 0.94 -18.82
CA ARG A 65 14.98 2.19 -18.16
C ARG A 65 16.42 2.61 -18.45
N LYS A 66 17.34 1.64 -18.59
CA LYS A 66 18.77 1.89 -18.82
C LYS A 66 18.97 2.51 -20.21
N GLY A 67 19.55 3.71 -20.27
CA GLY A 67 19.85 4.41 -21.52
C GLY A 67 18.67 5.09 -22.25
N HIS A 68 17.42 4.80 -21.87
CA HIS A 68 16.24 5.32 -22.56
C HIS A 68 15.90 6.80 -22.28
N LYS A 69 16.39 7.38 -21.16
CA LYS A 69 16.03 8.75 -20.73
C LYS A 69 16.12 9.82 -21.84
N PRO A 70 17.16 9.87 -22.69
CA PRO A 70 17.28 10.87 -23.76
C PRO A 70 16.28 10.71 -24.91
N PHE A 71 15.80 9.49 -25.15
CA PHE A 71 14.91 9.15 -26.28
C PHE A 71 13.45 8.96 -25.85
N CYS A 72 13.14 9.27 -24.59
CA CYS A 72 11.80 9.07 -24.05
C CYS A 72 10.85 10.13 -24.59
N GLN A 73 9.90 9.72 -25.43
CA GLN A 73 8.85 10.61 -25.96
C GLN A 73 7.98 11.23 -24.86
N PHE A 74 7.86 10.58 -23.70
CA PHE A 74 7.10 11.07 -22.55
C PHE A 74 7.98 11.77 -21.49
N SER A 75 9.23 12.12 -21.84
CA SER A 75 10.19 12.77 -20.93
C SER A 75 9.63 14.02 -20.26
N ASN A 76 8.91 14.83 -21.03
CA ASN A 76 8.28 16.08 -20.60
C ASN A 76 6.75 15.97 -20.53
N CYS A 77 6.18 14.77 -20.52
CA CYS A 77 4.73 14.60 -20.41
C CYS A 77 4.21 15.16 -19.08
N GLU A 78 3.12 15.94 -19.16
CA GLU A 78 2.45 16.62 -18.04
C GLU A 78 1.10 16.00 -17.66
N CYS A 79 0.78 14.80 -18.17
CA CYS A 79 -0.43 14.10 -17.75
C CYS A 79 -0.42 13.84 -16.24
N THR A 80 -1.61 13.59 -15.68
CA THR A 80 -1.81 13.33 -14.25
C THR A 80 -0.86 12.25 -13.74
N ASP A 81 -0.73 11.13 -14.45
CA ASP A 81 0.09 9.99 -14.01
C ASP A 81 1.58 10.32 -14.01
N CYS A 82 2.06 11.03 -15.03
CA CYS A 82 3.46 11.47 -15.12
C CYS A 82 3.80 12.54 -14.08
N ARG A 83 2.88 13.47 -13.78
CA ARG A 83 3.02 14.46 -12.70
C ARG A 83 3.15 13.77 -11.33
N MET A 84 2.29 12.78 -11.06
CA MET A 84 2.32 12.01 -9.80
C MET A 84 3.64 11.24 -9.61
N VAL A 85 4.23 10.72 -10.70
CA VAL A 85 5.56 10.08 -10.66
C VAL A 85 6.65 11.09 -10.32
N GLU A 86 6.60 12.30 -10.87
CA GLU A 86 7.60 13.35 -10.62
C GLU A 86 7.52 13.88 -9.18
N GLU A 87 6.31 14.14 -8.68
CA GLU A 87 6.07 14.51 -7.28
C GLU A 87 6.59 13.44 -6.31
N ARG A 88 6.32 12.16 -6.58
CA ARG A 88 6.86 11.05 -5.79
C ARG A 88 8.39 11.04 -5.77
N ARG A 89 9.05 11.29 -6.90
CA ARG A 89 10.52 11.34 -6.97
C ARG A 89 11.07 12.50 -6.15
N LYS A 90 10.47 13.69 -6.27
CA LYS A 90 10.82 14.88 -5.47
C LYS A 90 10.71 14.60 -3.97
N LEU A 91 9.61 14.00 -3.52
CA LEU A 91 9.42 13.63 -2.11
C LEU A 91 10.46 12.63 -1.61
N ASN A 92 10.79 11.60 -2.41
CA ASN A 92 11.83 10.64 -2.02
C ASN A 92 13.21 11.28 -1.93
N ASN A 93 13.55 12.18 -2.87
CA ASN A 93 14.81 12.93 -2.83
C ASN A 93 14.90 13.80 -1.56
N LEU A 94 13.82 14.53 -1.23
CA LEU A 94 13.76 15.33 0.00
C LEU A 94 13.89 14.47 1.26
N LEU A 95 13.24 13.32 1.29
CA LEU A 95 13.32 12.38 2.42
C LEU A 95 14.69 11.71 2.54
N SER A 96 15.39 11.47 1.43
CA SER A 96 16.77 11.01 1.46
C SER A 96 17.73 12.08 1.96
N SER A 97 17.55 13.34 1.56
CA SER A 97 18.42 14.44 1.97
C SER A 97 18.27 14.81 3.45
N ARG A 98 17.05 14.72 4.02
CA ARG A 98 16.83 14.94 5.47
C ARG A 98 17.52 13.92 6.39
N ARG A 99 18.05 12.82 5.85
CA ARG A 99 18.82 11.85 6.67
C ARG A 99 20.24 12.34 7.00
N LEU A 100 20.65 13.48 6.45
CA LEU A 100 21.98 14.07 6.66
C LEU A 100 21.97 15.27 7.62
N ASP A 101 20.81 15.62 8.20
CA ASP A 101 20.69 16.75 9.13
C ASP A 101 21.36 16.44 10.49
N PRO A 102 22.39 17.21 10.92
CA PRO A 102 23.09 16.98 12.19
C PRO A 102 22.27 17.32 13.45
N ASN A 103 21.19 18.11 13.32
CA ASN A 103 20.43 18.62 14.46
C ASN A 103 19.21 17.77 14.82
N HIS A 104 18.90 16.72 14.04
CA HIS A 104 17.94 15.72 14.48
C HIS A 104 18.68 14.65 15.28
N SER A 105 18.58 14.72 16.62
CA SER A 105 19.01 13.67 17.56
C SER A 105 18.19 12.38 17.39
N ALA A 106 18.20 11.80 16.19
CA ALA A 106 17.86 10.42 15.97
C ALA A 106 19.08 9.61 16.36
N SER A 107 19.02 9.00 17.55
CA SER A 107 19.87 7.90 17.98
C SER A 107 20.38 7.09 16.78
N ARG A 108 21.66 7.27 16.43
CA ARG A 108 22.32 6.44 15.41
C ARG A 108 22.20 5.00 15.89
N PRO A 109 21.56 4.09 15.14
CA PRO A 109 21.45 2.71 15.58
C PRO A 109 22.85 2.11 15.54
N PHE A 110 23.38 1.69 16.71
CA PHE A 110 24.67 1.00 16.84
C PHE A 110 24.72 -0.37 16.12
N ASN A 111 23.68 -0.71 15.34
CA ASN A 111 23.58 -1.93 14.53
C ASN A 111 22.61 -1.77 13.33
N GLY A 112 22.42 -0.55 12.81
CA GLY A 112 21.56 -0.30 11.63
C GLY A 112 20.04 -0.52 11.83
N LYS A 113 19.60 -1.10 12.96
CA LYS A 113 18.20 -1.33 13.30
C LYS A 113 17.72 -0.26 14.28
N LYS A 114 16.80 0.60 13.84
CA LYS A 114 16.07 1.49 14.76
C LYS A 114 15.24 0.64 15.71
N ILE A 115 15.54 0.72 17.01
CA ILE A 115 14.72 0.10 18.06
C ILE A 115 13.37 0.79 18.03
N ARG A 116 12.29 0.01 17.90
CA ARG A 116 10.93 0.55 17.91
C ARG A 116 10.43 0.56 19.34
N ASP A 117 10.10 1.74 19.84
CA ASP A 117 9.40 1.94 21.11
C ASP A 117 7.94 2.30 20.83
N PRO A 118 7.06 1.29 20.64
CA PRO A 118 5.65 1.53 20.37
C PRO A 118 4.97 2.16 21.59
N LYS A 119 4.03 3.08 21.33
CA LYS A 119 3.17 3.72 22.33
C LYS A 119 1.79 3.06 22.36
N CYS A 120 1.08 3.18 23.47
CA CYS A 120 -0.29 2.69 23.58
C CYS A 120 -1.23 3.47 22.64
N ALA A 121 -1.83 2.76 21.68
CA ALA A 121 -2.68 3.38 20.65
C ALA A 121 -3.91 4.12 21.21
N ARG A 122 -4.49 3.61 22.31
CA ARG A 122 -5.64 4.25 22.95
C ARG A 122 -5.24 5.49 23.74
N CYS A 123 -4.17 5.41 24.54
CA CYS A 123 -3.64 6.60 25.21
C CYS A 123 -3.26 7.68 24.21
N SER A 124 -2.60 7.31 23.10
CA SER A 124 -2.20 8.28 22.08
C SER A 124 -3.37 8.95 21.37
N ALA A 125 -4.52 8.27 21.26
CA ALA A 125 -5.75 8.88 20.73
C ALA A 125 -6.26 10.02 21.62
N HIS A 126 -5.93 10.01 22.91
CA HIS A 126 -6.30 11.06 23.88
C HIS A 126 -5.13 11.97 24.26
N GLY A 127 -4.08 12.04 23.44
CA GLY A 127 -2.90 12.89 23.68
C GLY A 127 -1.88 12.32 24.67
N ASN A 128 -2.19 11.20 25.35
CA ASN A 128 -1.32 10.58 26.35
C ASN A 128 -0.33 9.59 25.71
N LYS A 129 0.97 9.90 25.76
CA LYS A 129 2.03 9.12 25.09
C LYS A 129 2.63 8.02 25.98
N GLN A 130 1.79 7.17 26.56
CA GLN A 130 2.25 6.06 27.39
C GLN A 130 2.99 5.00 26.56
N PRO A 131 4.17 4.51 27.00
CA PRO A 131 4.88 3.42 26.33
C PRO A 131 4.02 2.15 26.36
N LEU A 132 3.97 1.40 25.26
CA LEU A 132 3.18 0.16 25.20
C LEU A 132 3.80 -0.95 26.05
N ARG A 133 5.14 -0.94 26.18
CA ARG A 133 5.85 -1.89 27.03
C ARG A 133 5.49 -1.60 28.50
N GLY A 134 4.97 -2.61 29.20
CA GLY A 134 4.53 -2.48 30.59
C GLY A 134 3.10 -1.93 30.76
N HIS A 135 2.55 -1.26 29.75
CA HIS A 135 1.18 -0.74 29.81
C HIS A 135 0.16 -1.84 29.47
N LYS A 136 -0.38 -2.48 30.51
CA LYS A 136 -1.38 -3.54 30.37
C LYS A 136 -2.74 -2.95 29.99
N LYS A 137 -3.56 -3.72 29.25
CA LYS A 137 -4.90 -3.30 28.83
C LYS A 137 -5.75 -2.85 30.02
N ALA A 138 -5.80 -3.64 31.10
CA ALA A 138 -6.55 -3.34 32.33
C ALA A 138 -6.06 -2.09 33.08
N GLN A 139 -4.82 -1.67 32.85
CA GLN A 139 -4.21 -0.48 33.45
C GLN A 139 -4.34 0.75 32.53
N CYS A 140 -5.01 0.61 31.38
CA CYS A 140 -5.23 1.70 30.44
C CYS A 140 -6.42 2.55 30.91
N PRO A 141 -6.25 3.86 31.15
CA PRO A 141 -7.37 4.74 31.52
C PRO A 141 -8.48 4.80 30.46
N TYR A 142 -8.16 4.42 29.22
CA TYR A 142 -9.07 4.47 28.08
C TYR A 142 -9.52 3.07 27.61
N ILE A 143 -9.45 2.05 28.48
CA ILE A 143 -9.87 0.67 28.14
C ILE A 143 -11.36 0.57 27.78
N ASP A 144 -12.21 1.39 28.38
CA ASP A 144 -13.65 1.36 28.11
C ASP A 144 -14.17 2.70 27.57
N CYS A 145 -13.27 3.54 27.04
CA CYS A 145 -13.66 4.82 26.46
C CYS A 145 -14.57 4.62 25.23
N PRO A 146 -15.81 5.17 25.24
CA PRO A 146 -16.78 4.96 24.17
C PRO A 146 -16.63 5.95 22.99
N CYS A 147 -15.64 6.82 23.02
CA CYS A 147 -15.49 7.87 22.01
C CYS A 147 -15.25 7.30 20.59
N HIS A 148 -15.64 8.07 19.58
CA HIS A 148 -15.49 7.67 18.18
C HIS A 148 -14.03 7.32 17.82
N LEU A 149 -13.06 8.07 18.33
CA LEU A 149 -11.65 7.83 18.06
C LEU A 149 -11.15 6.48 18.63
N CYS A 150 -11.59 6.10 19.83
CA CYS A 150 -11.27 4.79 20.41
C CYS A 150 -11.93 3.64 19.63
N LYS A 151 -13.16 3.84 19.12
CA LYS A 151 -13.81 2.87 18.21
C LYS A 151 -12.99 2.69 16.93
N LEU A 152 -12.49 3.76 16.32
CA LEU A 152 -11.62 3.68 15.14
C LEU A 152 -10.30 2.94 15.43
N VAL A 153 -9.68 3.18 16.59
CA VAL A 153 -8.48 2.46 17.03
C VAL A 153 -8.75 0.95 17.15
N GLU A 154 -9.90 0.56 17.69
CA GLU A 154 -10.29 -0.85 17.83
C GLU A 154 -10.55 -1.49 16.46
N ASN A 155 -11.33 -0.83 15.60
CA ASN A 155 -11.58 -1.29 14.23
C ASN A 155 -10.27 -1.51 13.45
N ARG A 156 -9.33 -0.57 13.57
CA ARG A 156 -8.00 -0.68 12.96
C ARG A 156 -7.22 -1.89 13.50
N ARG A 157 -7.31 -2.19 14.80
CA ARG A 157 -6.65 -3.36 15.40
C ARG A 157 -7.21 -4.66 14.83
N VAL A 158 -8.53 -4.78 14.73
CA VAL A 158 -9.22 -5.94 14.15
C VAL A 158 -8.78 -6.14 12.70
N LEU A 159 -8.79 -5.09 11.88
CA LEU A 159 -8.36 -5.15 10.49
C LEU A 159 -6.90 -5.59 10.36
N MET A 160 -6.00 -4.99 11.14
CA MET A 160 -4.58 -5.36 11.15
C MET A 160 -4.39 -6.81 11.57
N ALA A 161 -5.13 -7.30 12.56
CA ALA A 161 -5.07 -8.70 12.99
C ALA A 161 -5.50 -9.65 11.86
N ARG A 162 -6.61 -9.35 11.18
CA ARG A 162 -7.07 -10.12 10.00
C ARG A 162 -6.02 -10.14 8.90
N GLN A 163 -5.44 -8.98 8.57
CA GLN A 163 -4.42 -8.87 7.53
C GLN A 163 -3.13 -9.62 7.88
N ILE A 164 -2.71 -9.57 9.15
CA ILE A 164 -1.54 -10.31 9.64
C ILE A 164 -1.78 -11.82 9.53
N LYS A 165 -2.96 -12.30 9.92
CA LYS A 165 -3.35 -13.70 9.78
C LYS A 165 -3.25 -14.15 8.33
N LEU A 166 -3.92 -13.42 7.42
CA LEU A 166 -3.89 -13.73 5.99
C LEU A 166 -2.45 -13.84 5.44
N ARG A 167 -1.57 -12.88 5.77
CA ARG A 167 -0.17 -12.92 5.32
C ARG A 167 0.58 -14.13 5.87
N ARG A 168 0.35 -14.51 7.13
CA ARG A 168 0.98 -15.70 7.74
C ARG A 168 0.50 -16.98 7.08
N ASP A 169 -0.80 -17.07 6.77
CA ASP A 169 -1.38 -18.23 6.11
C ASP A 169 -0.81 -18.40 4.69
N GLN A 170 -0.76 -17.33 3.91
CA GLN A 170 -0.13 -17.34 2.59
C GLN A 170 1.37 -17.71 2.66
N GLN A 171 2.10 -17.21 3.65
CA GLN A 171 3.51 -17.56 3.83
C GLN A 171 3.69 -19.05 4.17
N LYS A 172 2.81 -19.61 5.01
CA LYS A 172 2.81 -21.03 5.36
C LYS A 172 2.52 -21.90 4.12
N GLN A 173 1.52 -21.53 3.32
CA GLN A 173 1.20 -22.23 2.07
C GLN A 173 2.37 -22.22 1.09
N ARG A 174 3.01 -21.07 0.86
CA ARG A 174 4.20 -20.99 -0.01
C ARG A 174 5.35 -21.86 0.47
N LYS A 175 5.62 -21.89 1.78
CA LYS A 175 6.68 -22.74 2.35
C LYS A 175 6.38 -24.23 2.14
N ALA A 176 5.14 -24.66 2.42
CA ALA A 176 4.71 -26.04 2.21
C ALA A 176 4.83 -26.48 0.74
N GLN A 177 4.44 -25.62 -0.21
CA GLN A 177 4.58 -25.89 -1.64
C GLN A 177 6.05 -26.03 -2.05
N THR A 178 6.94 -25.17 -1.56
CA THR A 178 8.38 -25.25 -1.84
C THR A 178 9.00 -26.52 -1.26
N GLU A 179 8.62 -26.92 -0.04
CA GLU A 179 9.08 -28.16 0.59
C GLU A 179 8.62 -29.41 -0.17
N GLN A 180 7.35 -29.44 -0.62
CA GLN A 180 6.83 -30.54 -1.44
C GLN A 180 7.53 -30.62 -2.80
N LYS A 181 7.80 -29.48 -3.45
CA LYS A 181 8.58 -29.42 -4.70
C LYS A 181 10.00 -29.96 -4.51
N LYS A 182 10.68 -29.60 -3.42
CA LYS A 182 12.01 -30.14 -3.09
C LYS A 182 11.97 -31.66 -2.93
N LYS A 183 11.09 -32.19 -2.08
CA LYS A 183 10.93 -33.65 -1.89
C LYS A 183 10.68 -34.41 -3.19
N LYS A 184 9.82 -33.87 -4.07
CA LYS A 184 9.56 -34.46 -5.40
C LYS A 184 10.80 -34.44 -6.30
N ASN A 185 11.57 -33.35 -6.27
CA ASN A 185 12.81 -33.23 -7.06
C ASN A 185 13.92 -34.15 -6.53
N ASP A 186 14.02 -34.32 -5.22
CA ASP A 186 15.00 -35.20 -4.58
C ASP A 186 14.68 -36.68 -4.89
N LEU A 187 13.40 -37.07 -4.86
CA LEU A 187 12.97 -38.42 -5.23
C LEU A 187 13.28 -38.75 -6.71
N LYS A 188 13.12 -37.77 -7.61
CA LYS A 188 13.43 -37.93 -9.04
C LYS A 188 14.92 -38.01 -9.37
N LYS A 189 15.81 -37.62 -8.44
CA LYS A 189 17.27 -37.71 -8.63
C LYS A 189 17.87 -39.04 -8.16
N ASN A 190 17.11 -39.84 -7.43
CA ASN A 190 17.53 -41.12 -6.86
C ASN A 190 17.00 -42.34 -7.65
N ILE A 191 16.42 -42.11 -8.83
CA ILE A 191 16.00 -43.10 -9.83
C ILE A 191 16.82 -42.81 -11.09
#